data_AF-A0A9D2MGX4-F1
#
_entry.id   AF-A0A9D2MGX4-F1
#
_cell.length_a   1.000
_cell.length_b   1.000
_cell.length_c   1.000
_cell.angle_alpha   90.00
_cell.angle_beta   90.00
_cell.angle_gamma   90.00
#
_symmetry.space_group_name_H-M   'P 1'
#
loop_
_entity.id
_entity.type
_entity.pdbx_description
1 polymer ?
#
loop_
_entity_poly.entity_id
_entity_poly.type
_entity_poly.pdbx_seq_one_letter_code
_entity_poly.pdbx_strand_id
1 'polypeptide(L)'
;MAIGERIHFFRLLRGMTQKYLGTAVGFPERSADVRLAQYETGSRKPKADLTAALAQVLDVSPQALDVPDIDSQIGLMHTLFTLEDVYGLTISEADGEVCLKVNKDKGKEAYELLQMLHAWKEQANKLSAGEISKDDYDRWRYYYPKYDSTQLWAKAPSQELSDTLVEAFQDKLKKDE
;
A
#
# COMPACT_ATOMS: atom_id res chain seq x y z
N MET A 1 -3.40 2.01 8.80
CA MET A 1 -3.36 3.42 8.35
C MET A 1 -4.36 3.55 7.22
N ALA A 2 -5.45 4.26 7.48
CA ALA A 2 -6.54 4.43 6.55
C ALA A 2 -6.14 5.28 5.34
N ILE A 3 -6.90 5.20 4.26
CA ILE A 3 -6.67 5.99 3.04
C ILE A 3 -6.57 7.50 3.32
N GLY A 4 -7.36 8.03 4.27
CA GLY A 4 -7.31 9.45 4.64
C GLY A 4 -5.96 9.86 5.22
N GLU A 5 -5.41 9.06 6.13
CA GLU A 5 -4.10 9.26 6.71
C GLU A 5 -2.99 9.16 5.66
N ARG A 6 -3.16 8.28 4.66
CA ARG A 6 -2.21 8.16 3.53
C ARG A 6 -2.23 9.40 2.64
N ILE A 7 -3.41 9.92 2.31
CA ILE A 7 -3.55 11.19 1.56
C ILE A 7 -2.86 12.32 2.33
N HIS A 8 -3.13 12.41 3.64
CA HIS A 8 -2.51 13.40 4.51
C HIS A 8 -0.97 13.28 4.51
N PHE A 9 -0.46 12.06 4.72
CA PHE A 9 0.97 11.77 4.73
C PHE A 9 1.65 12.21 3.42
N PHE A 10 1.14 11.78 2.26
CA PHE A 10 1.73 12.14 0.98
C PHE A 10 1.59 13.63 0.67
N ARG A 11 0.48 14.27 1.05
CA ARG A 11 0.32 15.72 0.90
C ARG A 11 1.42 16.48 1.65
N LEU A 12 1.66 16.10 2.91
CA LEU A 12 2.72 16.71 3.71
C LEU A 12 4.10 16.40 3.15
N LEU A 13 4.35 15.16 2.72
CA LEU A 13 5.60 14.76 2.06
C LEU A 13 5.91 15.62 0.82
N ARG A 14 4.88 16.05 0.09
CA ARG A 14 4.99 16.92 -1.09
C ARG A 14 4.94 18.42 -0.77
N GLY A 15 4.86 18.80 0.51
CA GLY A 15 4.80 20.20 0.92
C GLY A 15 3.53 20.95 0.47
N MET A 16 2.45 20.22 0.17
CA MET A 16 1.22 20.78 -0.37
C MET A 16 0.26 21.25 0.74
N THR A 17 -0.44 22.37 0.53
CA THR A 17 -1.57 22.76 1.39
C THR A 17 -2.82 21.99 1.01
N GLN A 18 -3.80 21.92 1.93
CA GLN A 18 -5.06 21.26 1.61
C GLN A 18 -5.81 21.97 0.48
N LYS A 19 -5.80 23.31 0.49
CA LYS A 19 -6.39 24.12 -0.59
C LYS A 19 -5.74 23.81 -1.94
N TYR A 20 -4.41 23.75 -2.00
CA TYR A 20 -3.67 23.47 -3.24
C TYR A 20 -4.02 22.10 -3.81
N LEU A 21 -3.91 21.04 -3.01
CA LEU A 21 -4.21 19.68 -3.46
C LEU A 21 -5.69 19.55 -3.86
N GLY A 22 -6.61 20.12 -3.08
CA GLY A 22 -8.04 20.12 -3.38
C GLY A 22 -8.35 20.80 -4.72
N THR A 23 -7.74 21.96 -5.01
CA THR A 23 -7.91 22.64 -6.30
C THR A 23 -7.28 21.86 -7.45
N ALA A 24 -6.11 21.26 -7.25
CA ALA A 24 -5.42 20.45 -8.25
C ALA A 24 -6.22 19.21 -8.68
N VAL A 25 -6.99 18.60 -7.76
CA VAL A 25 -7.92 17.50 -8.08
C VAL A 25 -9.31 17.96 -8.54
N GLY A 26 -9.47 19.26 -8.85
CA GLY A 26 -10.68 19.81 -9.47
C GLY A 26 -11.78 20.24 -8.50
N PHE A 27 -11.50 20.41 -7.21
CA PHE A 27 -12.49 20.99 -6.30
C PHE A 27 -12.64 22.51 -6.51
N PRO A 28 -13.85 23.07 -6.37
CA PRO A 28 -14.04 24.51 -6.40
C PRO A 28 -13.15 25.21 -5.37
N GLU A 29 -12.45 26.26 -5.77
CA GLU A 29 -11.44 26.92 -4.92
C GLU A 29 -11.97 27.32 -3.54
N ARG A 30 -13.23 27.79 -3.49
CA ARG A 30 -13.93 28.21 -2.26
C ARG A 30 -14.14 27.10 -1.22
N SER A 31 -14.02 25.84 -1.62
CA SER A 31 -14.28 24.67 -0.74
C SER A 31 -13.23 23.57 -0.88
N ALA A 32 -12.12 23.84 -1.57
CA ALA A 32 -11.08 22.87 -1.87
C ALA A 32 -10.41 22.31 -0.60
N ASP A 33 -10.08 23.19 0.34
CA ASP A 33 -9.51 22.86 1.64
C ASP A 33 -10.46 22.03 2.50
N VAL A 34 -11.71 22.50 2.69
CA VAL A 34 -12.72 21.81 3.51
C VAL A 34 -13.03 20.43 2.95
N ARG A 35 -13.19 20.31 1.63
CA ARG A 35 -13.46 19.01 0.99
C ARG A 35 -12.29 18.05 1.13
N LEU A 36 -11.06 18.54 0.96
CA LEU A 36 -9.89 17.68 1.11
C LEU A 36 -9.70 17.25 2.58
N ALA A 37 -9.92 18.15 3.55
CA ALA A 37 -9.86 17.82 4.97
C ALA A 37 -10.81 16.67 5.32
N GLN A 38 -12.03 16.65 4.76
CA GLN A 38 -12.98 15.54 4.97
C GLN A 38 -12.45 14.18 4.48
N TYR A 39 -11.63 14.15 3.44
CA TYR A 39 -10.99 12.91 2.97
C TYR A 39 -9.81 12.53 3.87
N GLU A 40 -8.98 13.50 4.28
CA GLU A 40 -7.85 13.25 5.18
C GLU A 40 -8.27 12.74 6.57
N THR A 41 -9.39 13.22 7.10
CA THR A 41 -9.94 12.77 8.38
C THR A 41 -10.73 11.47 8.29
N GLY A 42 -10.88 10.88 7.09
CA GLY A 42 -11.67 9.67 6.88
C GLY A 42 -13.20 9.88 6.95
N SER A 43 -13.67 11.12 7.13
CA SER A 43 -15.11 11.44 7.14
C SER A 43 -15.78 11.17 5.79
N ARG A 44 -14.98 11.08 4.71
CA ARG A 44 -15.39 10.60 3.39
C ARG A 44 -14.32 9.68 2.83
N LYS A 45 -14.75 8.61 2.15
CA LYS A 45 -13.86 7.76 1.33
C LYS A 45 -13.88 8.26 -0.12
N PRO A 46 -12.72 8.52 -0.76
CA PRO A 46 -12.68 8.87 -2.18
C PRO A 46 -13.12 7.67 -3.03
N LYS A 47 -13.85 7.94 -4.11
CA LYS A 47 -14.16 6.94 -5.15
C LYS A 47 -12.95 6.74 -6.06
N ALA A 48 -12.92 5.64 -6.82
CA ALA A 48 -11.81 5.27 -7.71
C ALA A 48 -11.26 6.44 -8.55
N ASP A 49 -12.12 7.18 -9.25
CA ASP A 49 -11.69 8.32 -10.08
C ASP A 49 -10.97 9.41 -9.28
N LEU A 50 -11.48 9.72 -8.09
CA LEU A 50 -10.86 10.70 -7.19
C LEU A 50 -9.58 10.16 -6.58
N THR A 51 -9.52 8.87 -6.23
CA THR A 51 -8.30 8.21 -5.76
C THR A 51 -7.21 8.27 -6.82
N ALA A 52 -7.56 8.02 -8.08
CA ALA A 52 -6.63 8.12 -9.20
C ALA A 52 -6.14 9.57 -9.40
N ALA A 53 -7.04 10.56 -9.35
CA ALA A 53 -6.66 11.97 -9.46
C ALA A 53 -5.76 12.43 -8.29
N LEU A 54 -6.07 12.02 -7.06
CA LEU A 54 -5.23 12.28 -5.89
C LEU A 54 -3.86 11.65 -6.05
N ALA A 55 -3.78 10.38 -6.45
CA ALA A 55 -2.52 9.68 -6.66
C ALA A 55 -1.67 10.36 -7.75
N GLN A 56 -2.31 10.82 -8.83
CA GLN A 56 -1.64 11.56 -9.89
C GLN A 56 -1.03 12.88 -9.38
N VAL A 57 -1.79 13.67 -8.63
CA VAL A 57 -1.28 14.95 -8.10
C VAL A 57 -0.22 14.74 -7.03
N LEU A 58 -0.39 13.72 -6.17
CA LEU A 58 0.57 13.35 -5.14
C LEU A 58 1.82 12.65 -5.71
N ASP A 59 1.78 12.32 -7.00
CA ASP A 59 2.86 11.66 -7.74
C ASP A 59 3.25 10.34 -7.05
N VAL A 60 2.25 9.44 -6.96
CA VAL A 60 2.33 8.09 -6.40
C VAL A 60 1.41 7.14 -7.16
N SER A 61 1.58 5.83 -6.97
CA SER A 61 0.65 4.81 -7.45
C SER A 61 -0.69 4.90 -6.71
N PRO A 62 -1.87 4.67 -7.34
CA PRO A 62 -3.15 4.61 -6.62
C PRO A 62 -3.17 3.60 -5.48
N GLN A 63 -2.48 2.46 -5.63
CA GLN A 63 -2.30 1.43 -4.60
C GLN A 63 -1.49 1.94 -3.41
N ALA A 64 -0.69 2.99 -3.59
CA ALA A 64 -0.05 3.67 -2.48
C ALA A 64 -1.03 4.53 -1.67
N LEU A 65 -2.28 4.73 -2.10
CA LEU A 65 -3.34 5.37 -1.29
C LEU A 65 -4.36 4.34 -0.77
N ASP A 66 -4.74 3.37 -1.60
CA ASP A 66 -5.78 2.37 -1.29
C ASP A 66 -5.21 1.11 -0.63
N VAL A 67 -4.54 1.28 0.51
CA VAL A 67 -4.03 0.17 1.32
C VAL A 67 -5.16 -0.31 2.25
N PRO A 68 -5.32 -1.63 2.49
CA PRO A 68 -6.28 -2.16 3.45
C PRO A 68 -6.17 -1.44 4.80
N ASP A 69 -7.31 -1.16 5.42
CA ASP A 69 -7.31 -0.46 6.69
C ASP A 69 -6.83 -1.40 7.80
N ILE A 70 -5.64 -1.12 8.29
CA ILE A 70 -5.00 -1.81 9.40
C ILE A 70 -4.83 -0.76 10.50
N ASP A 71 -5.94 -0.39 11.13
CA ASP A 71 -6.05 0.67 12.13
C ASP A 71 -5.88 0.17 13.58
N SER A 72 -5.94 -1.15 13.79
CA SER A 72 -5.77 -1.78 15.10
C SER A 72 -4.71 -2.87 15.09
N GLN A 73 -4.10 -3.11 16.25
CA GLN A 73 -3.14 -4.21 16.44
C GLN A 73 -3.81 -5.58 16.17
N ILE A 74 -5.09 -5.72 16.54
CA ILE A 74 -5.88 -6.93 16.26
C ILE A 74 -6.09 -7.08 14.75
N GLY A 75 -6.48 -6.01 14.04
CA GLY A 75 -6.61 -6.00 12.58
C GLY A 75 -5.30 -6.33 11.86
N LEU A 76 -4.16 -5.84 12.39
CA LEU A 76 -2.84 -6.20 11.90
C LEU A 76 -2.58 -7.70 12.03
N MET A 77 -2.86 -8.28 13.19
CA MET A 77 -2.67 -9.73 13.38
C MET A 77 -3.57 -10.57 12.47
N HIS A 78 -4.85 -10.20 12.32
CA HIS A 78 -5.75 -10.90 11.38
C HIS A 78 -5.34 -10.76 9.91
N THR A 79 -4.70 -9.64 9.55
CA THR A 79 -4.06 -9.47 8.24
C THR A 79 -2.94 -10.49 8.07
N LEU A 80 -2.03 -10.60 9.05
CA LEU A 80 -0.94 -11.58 9.02
C LEU A 80 -1.44 -13.02 8.95
N PHE A 81 -2.49 -13.39 9.70
CA PHE A 81 -3.10 -14.72 9.61
C PHE A 81 -3.69 -15.00 8.23
N THR A 82 -4.35 -14.01 7.63
CA THR A 82 -4.87 -14.18 6.26
C THR A 82 -3.74 -14.34 5.24
N LEU A 83 -2.60 -13.67 5.44
CA LEU A 83 -1.40 -13.87 4.61
C LEU A 83 -0.77 -15.25 4.81
N GLU A 84 -0.86 -15.83 6.02
CA GLU A 84 -0.46 -17.22 6.28
C GLU A 84 -1.34 -18.20 5.51
N ASP A 85 -2.65 -18.04 5.60
CA ASP A 85 -3.63 -18.93 4.96
C ASP A 85 -3.54 -18.89 3.42
N VAL A 86 -3.39 -17.69 2.84
CA VAL A 86 -3.49 -17.49 1.38
C VAL A 86 -2.13 -17.49 0.69
N TYR A 87 -1.12 -16.87 1.29
CA TYR A 87 0.19 -16.64 0.64
C TYR A 87 1.33 -17.41 1.29
N GLY A 88 1.03 -18.34 2.21
CA GLY A 88 2.04 -19.17 2.85
C GLY A 88 3.05 -18.39 3.70
N LEU A 89 2.65 -17.22 4.22
CA LEU A 89 3.40 -16.53 5.26
C LEU A 89 3.52 -17.46 6.49
N THR A 90 4.67 -17.49 7.15
CA THR A 90 4.90 -18.28 8.36
C THR A 90 5.76 -17.50 9.34
N ILE A 91 5.72 -17.91 10.60
CA ILE A 91 6.56 -17.36 11.67
C ILE A 91 7.68 -18.34 12.00
N SER A 92 8.88 -17.81 12.24
CA SER A 92 10.03 -18.59 12.72
C SER A 92 10.87 -17.75 13.67
N GLU A 93 11.76 -18.38 14.42
CA GLU A 93 12.74 -17.71 15.26
C GLU A 93 14.13 -17.81 14.61
N ALA A 94 14.85 -16.69 14.56
CA ALA A 94 16.24 -16.63 14.11
C ALA A 94 16.97 -15.54 14.90
N ASP A 95 18.17 -15.84 15.38
CA ASP A 95 19.01 -14.89 16.14
C ASP A 95 18.31 -14.25 17.36
N GLY A 96 17.36 -14.97 17.97
CA GLY A 96 16.56 -14.48 19.11
C GLY A 96 15.43 -13.52 18.71
N GLU A 97 15.19 -13.33 17.41
CA GLU A 97 14.14 -12.46 16.87
C GLU A 97 13.03 -13.30 16.19
N VAL A 98 11.79 -12.84 16.35
CA VAL A 98 10.65 -13.41 15.62
C VAL A 98 10.65 -12.86 14.19
N CYS A 99 10.77 -13.76 13.23
CA CYS A 99 10.87 -13.45 11.81
C CYS A 99 9.68 -14.00 11.02
N LEU A 100 9.14 -13.18 10.12
CA LEU A 100 8.22 -13.61 9.07
C LEU A 100 9.00 -14.23 7.91
N LYS A 101 8.54 -15.38 7.41
CA LYS A 101 9.08 -16.08 6.24
C LYS A 101 7.95 -16.49 5.32
N VAL A 102 8.26 -16.78 4.06
CA VAL A 102 7.28 -17.32 3.10
C VAL A 102 7.68 -18.74 2.74
N ASN A 103 6.77 -19.68 2.95
CA ASN A 103 6.97 -21.07 2.55
C ASN A 103 6.53 -21.25 1.09
N LYS A 104 7.47 -21.22 0.15
CA LYS A 104 7.21 -21.40 -1.29
C LYS A 104 6.52 -22.72 -1.65
N ASP A 105 6.61 -23.73 -0.78
CA ASP A 105 5.99 -25.05 -1.03
C ASP A 105 4.48 -25.02 -0.77
N LYS A 106 3.93 -23.90 -0.28
CA LYS A 106 2.49 -23.69 -0.03
C LYS A 106 1.68 -23.32 -1.29
N GLY A 107 2.33 -23.19 -2.45
CA GLY A 107 1.62 -23.00 -3.72
C GLY A 107 2.14 -21.83 -4.54
N LYS A 108 1.41 -21.52 -5.62
CA LYS A 108 1.77 -20.49 -6.60
C LYS A 108 1.80 -19.11 -5.98
N GLU A 109 0.82 -18.79 -5.14
CA GLU A 109 0.64 -17.52 -4.46
C GLU A 109 1.82 -17.25 -3.51
N ALA A 110 2.26 -18.27 -2.77
CA ALA A 110 3.44 -18.18 -1.90
C ALA A 110 4.74 -17.98 -2.70
N TYR A 111 4.88 -18.67 -3.84
CA TYR A 111 6.01 -18.45 -4.72
C TYR A 111 6.05 -17.02 -5.27
N GLU A 112 4.91 -16.49 -5.73
CA GLU A 112 4.78 -15.12 -6.24
C GLU A 112 5.09 -14.07 -5.16
N LEU A 113 4.55 -14.22 -3.94
CA LEU A 113 4.86 -13.34 -2.82
C LEU A 113 6.36 -13.36 -2.49
N LEU A 114 6.98 -14.55 -2.48
CA LEU A 114 8.42 -14.67 -2.22
C LEU A 114 9.26 -13.90 -3.24
N GLN A 115 8.87 -13.92 -4.52
CA GLN A 115 9.56 -13.13 -5.56
C GLN A 115 9.43 -11.62 -5.31
N MET A 116 8.24 -11.14 -4.92
CA MET A 116 8.04 -9.72 -4.59
C MET A 116 8.86 -9.30 -3.35
N LEU A 117 8.95 -10.17 -2.34
CA LEU A 117 9.79 -9.91 -1.16
C LEU A 117 11.29 -9.90 -1.51
N HIS A 118 11.73 -10.70 -2.48
CA HIS A 118 13.11 -10.64 -2.97
C HIS A 118 13.40 -9.31 -3.67
N ALA A 119 12.49 -8.82 -4.52
CA ALA A 119 12.63 -7.51 -5.16
C ALA A 119 12.73 -6.39 -4.11
N TRP A 120 11.88 -6.45 -3.08
CA TRP A 120 11.95 -5.49 -1.98
C TRP A 120 13.27 -5.58 -1.19
N LYS A 121 13.72 -6.80 -0.87
CA LYS A 121 15.00 -7.03 -0.17
C LYS A 121 16.19 -6.49 -0.97
N GLU A 122 16.20 -6.65 -2.29
CA GLU A 122 17.24 -6.11 -3.15
C GLU A 122 17.33 -4.57 -3.04
N GLN A 123 16.19 -3.88 -3.09
CA GLN A 123 16.13 -2.42 -2.91
C GLN A 123 16.55 -1.99 -1.51
N ALA A 124 16.16 -2.73 -0.47
CA ALA A 124 16.59 -2.45 0.91
C ALA A 124 18.11 -2.64 1.10
N ASN A 125 18.69 -3.65 0.45
CA ASN A 125 20.13 -3.88 0.46
C ASN A 125 20.90 -2.77 -0.28
N LYS A 126 20.39 -2.32 -1.43
CA LYS A 126 20.95 -1.18 -2.16
C LYS A 126 20.97 0.08 -1.30
N LEU A 127 19.89 0.32 -0.54
CA LEU A 127 19.81 1.45 0.38
C LEU A 127 20.82 1.31 1.53
N SER A 128 20.93 0.13 2.14
CA SER A 128 21.87 -0.09 3.26
C SER A 128 23.33 -0.04 2.84
N ALA A 129 23.64 -0.42 1.59
CA ALA A 129 24.96 -0.29 0.98
C ALA A 129 25.27 1.14 0.51
N GLY A 130 24.30 2.06 0.51
CA GLY A 130 24.45 3.43 0.00
C GLY A 130 24.51 3.53 -1.53
N GLU A 131 24.10 2.48 -2.24
CA GLU A 131 24.03 2.47 -3.72
C GLU A 131 22.87 3.33 -4.25
N ILE A 132 21.82 3.48 -3.46
CA ILE A 132 20.68 4.35 -3.75
C ILE A 132 20.39 5.26 -2.57
N SER A 133 19.83 6.44 -2.87
CA SER A 133 19.38 7.36 -1.82
C SER A 133 18.08 6.88 -1.17
N LYS A 134 17.75 7.45 0.00
CA LYS A 134 16.44 7.25 0.64
C LYS A 134 15.29 7.66 -0.27
N ASP A 135 15.48 8.73 -1.05
CA ASP A 135 14.49 9.23 -1.99
C ASP A 135 14.26 8.27 -3.16
N ASP A 136 15.32 7.64 -3.68
CA ASP A 136 15.22 6.62 -4.73
C ASP A 136 14.50 5.37 -4.24
N TYR A 137 14.82 4.91 -3.03
CA TYR A 137 14.14 3.77 -2.41
C TYR A 137 12.65 4.08 -2.17
N ASP A 138 12.34 5.27 -1.67
CA ASP A 138 10.96 5.70 -1.42
C ASP A 138 10.20 5.89 -2.73
N ARG A 139 10.85 6.40 -3.78
CA ARG A 139 10.29 6.46 -5.12
C ARG A 139 9.98 5.06 -5.68
N TRP A 140 10.85 4.08 -5.47
CA TRP A 140 10.53 2.70 -5.85
C TRP A 140 9.27 2.19 -5.11
N ARG A 141 9.21 2.38 -3.79
CA ARG A 141 8.06 1.93 -2.97
C ARG A 141 6.74 2.61 -3.33
N TYR A 142 6.76 3.92 -3.57
CA TYR A 142 5.54 4.70 -3.80
C TYR A 142 4.96 4.57 -5.21
N TYR A 143 5.77 4.09 -6.16
CA TYR A 143 5.33 3.84 -7.54
C TYR A 143 5.32 2.37 -7.90
N TYR A 144 5.61 1.47 -6.96
CA TYR A 144 5.57 0.04 -7.21
C TYR A 144 4.24 -0.34 -7.88
N PRO A 145 4.29 -1.07 -9.01
CA PRO A 145 5.43 -1.80 -9.57
C PRO A 145 6.23 -1.06 -10.67
N LYS A 146 5.93 0.20 -10.97
CA LYS A 146 6.44 0.93 -12.15
C LYS A 146 7.97 0.93 -12.31
N TYR A 147 8.71 1.07 -11.21
CA TYR A 147 10.17 1.09 -11.21
C TYR A 147 10.80 -0.24 -10.81
N ASP A 148 10.00 -1.30 -10.72
CA ASP A 148 10.51 -2.64 -10.47
C ASP A 148 11.16 -3.20 -11.74
N SER A 149 12.47 -3.44 -11.66
CA SER A 149 13.27 -3.99 -12.76
C SER A 149 13.27 -5.52 -12.79
N THR A 150 12.71 -6.16 -11.76
CA THR A 150 12.54 -7.61 -11.78
C THR A 150 11.47 -7.96 -12.81
N GLN A 151 11.82 -8.72 -13.85
CA GLN A 151 10.92 -9.09 -14.96
C GLN A 151 9.76 -10.03 -14.54
N LEU A 152 9.41 -10.06 -13.26
CA LEU A 152 8.26 -10.78 -12.70
C LEU A 152 6.93 -10.28 -13.30
N TRP A 153 6.91 -9.02 -13.76
CA TRP A 153 5.72 -8.30 -14.22
C TRP A 153 5.32 -8.54 -15.68
N ALA A 154 5.91 -9.52 -16.39
CA ALA A 154 5.31 -10.00 -17.65
C ALA A 154 3.88 -10.56 -17.44
N LYS A 155 3.53 -10.87 -16.19
CA LYS A 155 2.17 -11.05 -15.69
C LYS A 155 2.08 -10.39 -14.30
N ALA A 156 1.64 -9.14 -14.24
CA ALA A 156 1.25 -8.53 -12.97
C ALA A 156 0.36 -9.50 -12.15
N PRO A 157 0.46 -9.55 -10.80
CA PRO A 157 -0.58 -10.19 -10.00
C PRO A 157 -1.91 -9.65 -10.49
N SER A 158 -2.80 -10.55 -10.92
CA SER A 158 -4.02 -10.17 -11.61
C SER A 158 -4.80 -9.19 -10.74
N GLN A 159 -5.54 -8.28 -11.39
CA GLN A 159 -6.51 -7.43 -10.70
C GLN A 159 -7.39 -8.29 -9.76
N GLU A 160 -7.68 -9.53 -10.16
CA GLU A 160 -8.34 -10.55 -9.33
C GLU A 160 -7.65 -10.83 -7.98
N LEU A 161 -6.31 -10.87 -7.87
CA LEU A 161 -5.64 -11.08 -6.57
C LEU A 161 -5.79 -9.86 -5.66
N SER A 162 -5.68 -8.65 -6.22
CA SER A 162 -5.94 -7.41 -5.48
C SER A 162 -7.40 -7.34 -5.05
N ASP A 163 -8.32 -7.70 -5.94
CA ASP A 163 -9.75 -7.69 -5.69
C ASP A 163 -10.14 -8.80 -4.69
N THR A 164 -9.55 -9.99 -4.77
CA THR A 164 -9.76 -11.11 -3.82
C THR A 164 -9.31 -10.72 -2.41
N LEU A 165 -8.18 -10.02 -2.30
CA LEU A 165 -7.74 -9.47 -1.01
C LEU A 165 -8.75 -8.46 -0.49
N VAL A 166 -9.15 -7.49 -1.31
CA VAL A 166 -10.12 -6.45 -0.93
C VAL A 166 -11.47 -7.07 -0.54
N GLU A 167 -11.95 -8.07 -1.27
CA GLU A 167 -13.19 -8.82 -0.97
C GLU A 167 -13.07 -9.61 0.33
N ALA A 168 -11.97 -10.33 0.53
CA ALA A 168 -11.71 -11.07 1.77
C ALA A 168 -11.66 -10.13 2.99
N PHE A 169 -11.16 -8.90 2.83
CA PHE A 169 -11.19 -7.87 3.87
C PHE A 169 -12.60 -7.28 4.07
N GLN A 170 -13.37 -7.04 3.00
CA GLN A 170 -14.72 -6.49 3.12
C GLN A 170 -15.75 -7.47 3.68
N ASP A 171 -15.66 -8.75 3.36
CA ASP A 171 -16.55 -9.78 3.89
C ASP A 171 -16.35 -10.02 5.40
N LYS A 172 -15.13 -9.79 5.90
CA LYS A 172 -14.83 -9.83 7.34
C LYS A 172 -15.35 -8.60 8.10
N LEU A 173 -15.57 -7.47 7.43
CA LEU A 173 -16.17 -6.26 8.02
C LEU A 173 -17.70 -6.30 8.09
N LYS A 174 -18.35 -7.12 7.25
CA LYS A 174 -19.83 -7.22 7.17
C LYS A 174 -20.43 -8.29 8.09
N LYS A 175 -19.62 -9.10 8.78
CA LYS A 175 -20.10 -10.22 9.61
C LYS A 175 -20.33 -9.87 11.09
N ASP A 176 -20.10 -8.62 11.48
CA ASP A 176 -20.25 -8.16 12.87
C ASP A 176 -21.41 -7.14 13.07
N GLU A 177 -22.49 -7.24 12.28
CA GLU A 177 -23.84 -6.72 12.60
C GLU A 177 -24.84 -7.88 12.74
#